data_AF-A0A1G1C9F9-F1
#
_entry.id   AF-A0A1G1C9F9-F1
#
_cell.length_a   1.000
_cell.length_b   1.000
_cell.length_c   1.000
_cell.angle_alpha   90.00
_cell.angle_beta   90.00
_cell.angle_gamma   90.00
#
_symmetry.space_group_name_H-M   'P 1'
#
loop_
_entity.id
_entity.type
_entity.pdbx_description
1 polymer ?
#
loop_
_entity_poly.entity_id
_entity_poly.type
_entity_poly.pdbx_seq_one_letter_code
_entity_poly.pdbx_strand_id
1 'polypeptide(L)'
;MDFKIRPGFFGGKNWWVTMTLSVILIGTVGIAVILRLTKFSSVWFRQGAEAGEMSLTGKAIVAEEAEVAEAEVSYELLEGWNLVAFPFSPLTVKSAALLIEDVRQQGGTVSAVSRWDGDGWQEYVERGTERYGYDFAIEPGKAYFLRSHDYLQWRVVGVPPIKKEVLPIELRSGWQAIGIIQSPLTAGQVLSAINDGEERAVEIDWWRSGSWEVFVQRRYSVENAQEYGTNFTIEPTKGYMVKAMSEGWLRQFE
;
A
#
# COMPACT_ATOMS: atom_id res chain seq x y z
N MET A 1 -60.16 8.68 -40.00
CA MET A 1 -59.53 7.67 -40.87
C MET A 1 -59.10 6.54 -39.96
N ASP A 2 -59.51 5.34 -40.34
CA ASP A 2 -59.97 4.28 -39.45
C ASP A 2 -59.27 2.97 -39.82
N PHE A 3 -59.08 2.09 -38.81
CA PHE A 3 -58.64 0.68 -38.89
C PHE A 3 -57.19 0.39 -39.39
N LYS A 4 -56.47 -0.66 -38.96
CA LYS A 4 -56.89 -1.98 -38.46
C LYS A 4 -55.71 -2.68 -37.76
N ILE A 5 -55.92 -3.17 -36.54
CA ILE A 5 -55.05 -4.17 -35.87
C ILE A 5 -55.46 -5.56 -36.38
N ARG A 6 -54.49 -6.46 -36.57
CA ARG A 6 -54.74 -7.91 -36.69
C ARG A 6 -53.91 -8.69 -35.67
N PRO A 7 -54.50 -9.69 -34.97
CA PRO A 7 -53.79 -10.63 -34.11
C PRO A 7 -53.44 -11.92 -34.87
N GLY A 8 -52.39 -12.60 -34.43
CA GLY A 8 -51.99 -13.93 -34.89
C GLY A 8 -51.81 -14.86 -33.69
N PHE A 9 -52.64 -15.89 -33.64
CA PHE A 9 -52.84 -16.87 -32.56
C PHE A 9 -52.69 -18.26 -33.20
N PHE A 10 -51.84 -19.15 -32.66
CA PHE A 10 -51.87 -20.63 -32.71
C PHE A 10 -50.69 -21.10 -31.83
N GLY A 11 -50.91 -21.74 -30.67
CA GLY A 11 -51.28 -23.16 -30.50
C GLY A 11 -49.99 -23.99 -30.53
N GLY A 12 -49.45 -24.56 -29.46
CA GLY A 12 -50.06 -25.31 -28.38
C GLY A 12 -49.67 -26.79 -28.55
N LYS A 13 -48.86 -27.37 -27.64
CA LYS A 13 -48.91 -28.79 -27.26
C LYS A 13 -48.01 -29.11 -26.06
N ASN A 14 -48.67 -29.69 -25.07
CA ASN A 14 -48.17 -30.28 -23.84
C ASN A 14 -47.17 -31.41 -24.07
N TRP A 15 -46.22 -31.59 -23.14
CA TRP A 15 -46.02 -32.90 -22.51
C TRP A 15 -45.32 -32.77 -21.16
N TRP A 16 -46.07 -33.09 -20.11
CA TRP A 16 -45.58 -33.46 -18.79
C TRP A 16 -45.15 -34.94 -18.80
N VAL A 17 -44.41 -35.33 -17.74
CA VAL A 17 -44.16 -36.70 -17.25
C VAL A 17 -42.95 -37.38 -17.90
N THR A 18 -41.81 -37.54 -17.22
CA THR A 18 -41.64 -38.59 -16.19
C THR A 18 -40.43 -38.30 -15.28
N MET A 19 -40.68 -38.25 -13.97
CA MET A 19 -39.67 -38.54 -12.95
C MET A 19 -39.22 -39.99 -13.10
N THR A 20 -37.92 -40.26 -12.87
CA THR A 20 -37.53 -41.54 -12.27
C THR A 20 -36.29 -41.33 -11.40
N LEU A 21 -36.47 -41.54 -10.09
CA LEU A 21 -35.41 -41.75 -9.13
C LEU A 21 -34.54 -42.95 -9.56
N SER A 22 -33.24 -42.87 -9.35
CA SER A 22 -32.41 -44.03 -9.01
C SER A 22 -31.21 -43.58 -8.16
N VAL A 23 -31.28 -43.94 -6.89
CA VAL A 23 -30.19 -43.97 -5.90
C VAL A 23 -29.56 -45.37 -5.99
N ILE A 24 -28.21 -45.45 -5.95
CA ILE A 24 -27.30 -46.51 -5.44
C ILE A 24 -25.88 -46.05 -5.89
N LEU A 25 -25.02 -45.50 -5.03
CA LEU A 25 -24.12 -46.08 -4.01
C LEU A 25 -22.97 -46.96 -4.57
N ILE A 26 -21.78 -46.80 -3.95
CA ILE A 26 -20.45 -47.41 -4.19
C ILE A 26 -19.52 -46.52 -5.06
N GLY A 27 -18.32 -46.09 -4.65
CA GLY A 27 -17.50 -46.48 -3.51
C GLY A 27 -16.25 -45.60 -3.38
N THR A 28 -15.65 -45.75 -2.20
CA THR A 28 -14.47 -45.13 -1.57
C THR A 28 -13.13 -45.26 -2.32
N VAL A 29 -12.41 -44.14 -2.45
CA VAL A 29 -10.93 -43.98 -2.33
C VAL A 29 -10.76 -42.51 -1.87
N GLY A 30 -10.16 -42.13 -0.74
CA GLY A 30 -9.04 -42.72 -0.02
C GLY A 30 -7.79 -41.84 -0.18
N ILE A 31 -7.81 -40.57 0.25
CA ILE A 31 -6.59 -39.78 0.52
C ILE A 31 -6.81 -39.01 1.82
N ALA A 32 -6.28 -39.58 2.90
CA ALA A 32 -5.86 -38.88 4.09
C ALA A 32 -4.64 -38.00 3.75
N VAL A 33 -4.50 -36.83 4.37
CA VAL A 33 -3.22 -36.32 4.89
C VAL A 33 -3.44 -35.00 5.67
N ILE A 34 -3.26 -35.15 6.99
CA ILE A 34 -2.65 -34.22 7.95
C ILE A 34 -3.44 -32.96 8.36
N LEU A 35 -4.18 -33.13 9.46
CA LEU A 35 -4.35 -32.14 10.51
C LEU A 35 -2.99 -31.82 11.14
N ARG A 36 -2.61 -30.53 11.20
CA ARG A 36 -1.74 -30.01 12.26
C ARG A 36 -2.37 -28.78 12.90
N LEU A 37 -2.85 -29.00 14.11
CA LEU A 37 -3.16 -27.99 15.11
C LEU A 37 -1.89 -27.21 15.45
N THR A 38 -1.88 -25.90 15.19
CA THR A 38 -0.99 -24.98 15.91
C THR A 38 -1.82 -23.98 16.68
N LYS A 39 -1.59 -24.02 17.99
CA LYS A 39 -2.21 -23.25 19.07
C LYS A 39 -2.26 -21.75 18.73
N PHE A 40 -3.46 -21.20 18.61
CA PHE A 40 -3.67 -19.77 18.75
C PHE A 40 -3.71 -19.46 20.25
N SER A 41 -2.61 -18.96 20.82
CA SER A 41 -2.63 -18.44 22.19
C SER A 41 -3.33 -17.08 22.17
N SER A 42 -4.56 -17.05 22.69
CA SER A 42 -5.29 -15.82 22.99
C SER A 42 -4.59 -15.09 24.14
N VAL A 43 -3.84 -14.03 23.82
CA VAL A 43 -3.40 -13.06 24.82
C VAL A 43 -4.52 -12.05 25.00
N TRP A 44 -5.21 -12.17 26.13
CA TRP A 44 -6.09 -11.14 26.64
C TRP A 44 -5.24 -9.98 27.14
N PHE A 45 -5.43 -8.78 26.59
CA PHE A 45 -5.04 -7.54 27.25
C PHE A 45 -6.30 -6.68 27.42
N ARG A 46 -6.56 -6.30 28.67
CA ARG A 46 -7.63 -5.39 29.09
C ARG A 46 -6.96 -4.16 29.70
N GLN A 47 -7.62 -3.00 29.52
CA GLN A 47 -7.46 -1.70 30.19
C GLN A 47 -6.42 -0.74 29.55
N GLY A 48 -6.69 0.54 29.33
CA GLY A 48 -7.82 1.40 29.70
C GLY A 48 -8.07 2.51 28.67
N ALA A 49 -9.23 3.16 28.82
CA ALA A 49 -9.69 4.25 27.97
C ALA A 49 -9.13 5.59 28.48
N GLU A 50 -8.38 6.30 27.64
CA GLU A 50 -8.21 7.76 27.69
C GLU A 50 -8.13 8.30 26.25
N ALA A 51 -8.57 9.54 26.08
CA ALA A 51 -9.05 10.12 24.83
C ALA A 51 -7.95 10.47 23.82
N GLY A 52 -8.21 10.18 22.54
CA GLY A 52 -8.07 11.18 21.48
C GLY A 52 -6.71 11.42 20.83
N GLU A 53 -5.91 10.38 20.56
CA GLU A 53 -4.89 10.45 19.50
C GLU A 53 -4.92 9.16 18.67
N MET A 54 -5.42 9.23 17.43
CA MET A 54 -5.39 8.10 16.50
C MET A 54 -3.97 7.95 15.96
N SER A 55 -3.18 7.09 16.61
CA SER A 55 -1.90 6.60 16.13
C SER A 55 -2.14 5.53 15.06
N LEU A 56 -1.64 5.79 13.85
CA LEU A 56 -1.62 4.83 12.76
C LEU A 56 -0.49 3.81 13.05
N THR A 57 -0.83 2.55 13.27
CA THR A 57 0.16 1.48 13.50
C THR A 57 0.01 0.41 12.43
N GLY A 58 0.72 0.59 11.32
CA GLY A 58 0.88 -0.45 10.31
C GLY A 58 1.96 -1.45 10.75
N LYS A 59 1.60 -2.72 10.94
CA LYS A 59 2.57 -3.79 11.22
C LYS A 59 3.26 -4.18 9.90
N ALA A 60 4.59 -4.27 9.90
CA ALA A 60 5.34 -4.76 8.74
C ALA A 60 4.87 -6.17 8.34
N ILE A 61 4.63 -6.39 7.04
CA ILE A 61 4.20 -7.67 6.47
C ILE A 61 5.36 -8.20 5.62
N VAL A 62 5.98 -9.29 6.05
CA VAL A 62 7.14 -9.90 5.37
C VAL A 62 6.97 -11.41 5.40
N ALA A 63 7.17 -12.06 4.25
CA ALA A 63 7.13 -13.53 4.16
C ALA A 63 8.54 -14.12 4.32
N GLU A 64 8.67 -15.18 5.12
CA GLU A 64 9.94 -15.84 5.47
C GLU A 64 10.27 -17.06 4.58
N GLU A 65 9.27 -17.76 4.03
CA GLU A 65 9.44 -18.92 3.14
C GLU A 65 8.22 -19.13 2.21
N ALA A 66 8.42 -19.86 1.09
CA ALA A 66 7.70 -19.80 -0.19
C ALA A 66 6.21 -20.24 -0.25
N GLU A 67 5.34 -19.59 0.51
CA GLU A 67 3.93 -19.42 0.15
C GLU A 67 3.60 -17.94 0.31
N VAL A 68 3.70 -17.18 -0.78
CA VAL A 68 3.51 -15.73 -0.71
C VAL A 68 2.01 -15.46 -0.63
N ALA A 69 1.50 -15.45 0.59
CA ALA A 69 0.12 -15.08 0.86
C ALA A 69 -0.09 -13.62 0.46
N GLU A 70 -1.19 -13.36 -0.23
CA GLU A 70 -1.66 -12.00 -0.49
C GLU A 70 -1.92 -11.29 0.85
N ALA A 71 -1.56 -10.01 0.90
CA ALA A 71 -1.82 -9.14 2.03
C ALA A 71 -2.76 -8.02 1.60
N GLU A 72 -3.76 -7.75 2.43
CA GLU A 72 -4.60 -6.55 2.31
C GLU A 72 -4.09 -5.50 3.29
N VAL A 73 -3.88 -4.28 2.82
CA VAL A 73 -3.45 -3.14 3.63
C VAL A 73 -4.39 -1.98 3.42
N SER A 74 -4.79 -1.34 4.52
CA SER A 74 -5.66 -0.16 4.52
C SER A 74 -4.85 1.12 4.60
N TYR A 75 -5.22 2.08 3.78
CA TYR A 75 -4.69 3.43 3.72
C TYR A 75 -5.79 4.41 4.12
N GLU A 76 -5.43 5.38 4.96
CA GLU A 76 -6.31 6.51 5.27
C GLU A 76 -5.92 7.67 4.35
N LEU A 77 -6.75 7.92 3.33
CA LEU A 77 -6.61 9.08 2.46
C LEU A 77 -7.43 10.22 3.05
N LEU A 78 -6.75 11.29 3.45
CA LEU A 78 -7.39 12.53 3.87
C LEU A 78 -7.71 13.40 2.66
N GLU A 79 -8.66 14.33 2.80
CA GLU A 79 -8.85 15.37 1.80
C GLU A 79 -7.54 16.16 1.61
N GLY A 80 -7.11 16.29 0.36
CA GLY A 80 -5.88 16.97 0.00
C GLY A 80 -4.77 16.04 -0.44
N TRP A 81 -3.52 16.45 -0.19
CA TRP A 81 -2.33 15.69 -0.57
C TRP A 81 -1.98 14.68 0.50
N ASN A 82 -1.75 13.43 0.09
CA ASN A 82 -1.32 12.32 0.94
C ASN A 82 -0.04 11.73 0.36
N LEU A 83 1.01 11.58 1.16
CA LEU A 83 2.25 10.93 0.73
C LEU A 83 2.24 9.47 1.21
N VAL A 84 2.03 8.55 0.27
CA VAL A 84 1.86 7.12 0.55
C VAL A 84 2.99 6.30 -0.05
N ALA A 85 3.22 5.11 0.50
CA ALA A 85 4.10 4.11 -0.08
C ALA A 85 3.47 2.73 0.01
N PHE A 86 3.92 1.83 -0.86
CA PHE A 86 3.42 0.46 -0.90
C PHE A 86 4.46 -0.49 -0.32
N PRO A 87 4.19 -1.11 0.84
CA PRO A 87 5.13 -2.04 1.46
C PRO A 87 5.13 -3.43 0.80
N PHE A 88 4.44 -3.59 -0.33
CA PHE A 88 4.23 -4.82 -1.08
C PHE A 88 4.07 -4.49 -2.56
N SER A 89 4.11 -5.51 -3.42
CA SER A 89 3.79 -5.35 -4.84
C SER A 89 2.27 -5.40 -5.04
N PRO A 90 1.60 -4.26 -5.35
CA PRO A 90 0.15 -4.25 -5.51
C PRO A 90 -0.30 -5.08 -6.71
N LEU A 91 -1.43 -5.79 -6.57
CA LEU A 91 -1.98 -6.62 -7.65
C LEU A 91 -2.77 -5.81 -8.67
N THR A 92 -3.58 -4.85 -8.21
CA THR A 92 -4.44 -4.01 -9.07
C THR A 92 -3.81 -2.67 -9.42
N VAL A 93 -3.01 -2.11 -8.51
CA VAL A 93 -2.45 -0.76 -8.59
C VAL A 93 -1.06 -0.76 -9.25
N LYS A 94 -0.98 -1.16 -10.53
CA LYS A 94 0.33 -1.29 -11.23
C LYS A 94 0.83 -0.01 -11.90
N SER A 95 -0.04 0.98 -12.08
CA SER A 95 0.29 2.29 -12.64
C SER A 95 -0.47 3.41 -11.96
N ALA A 96 -0.07 4.65 -12.18
CA ALA A 96 -0.75 5.84 -11.64
C ALA A 96 -2.21 5.92 -12.10
N ALA A 97 -2.49 5.57 -13.36
CA ALA A 97 -3.85 5.48 -13.88
C ALA A 97 -4.68 4.39 -13.18
N LEU A 98 -4.10 3.20 -13.00
CA LEU A 98 -4.77 2.10 -12.30
C LEU A 98 -4.98 2.40 -10.81
N LEU A 99 -4.10 3.21 -10.19
CA LEU A 99 -4.29 3.69 -8.83
C LEU A 99 -5.56 4.53 -8.71
N ILE A 100 -5.71 5.53 -9.59
CA ILE A 100 -6.89 6.41 -9.57
C ILE A 100 -8.17 5.61 -9.82
N GLU A 101 -8.15 4.67 -10.77
CA GLU A 101 -9.26 3.75 -11.03
C GLU A 101 -9.61 2.93 -9.77
N ASP A 102 -8.62 2.32 -9.12
CA ASP A 102 -8.81 1.46 -7.95
C ASP A 102 -9.43 2.24 -6.77
N VAL A 103 -8.93 3.45 -6.50
CA VAL A 103 -9.53 4.36 -5.50
C VAL A 103 -10.98 4.69 -5.85
N ARG A 104 -11.27 5.00 -7.11
CA ARG A 104 -12.63 5.31 -7.56
C ARG A 104 -13.58 4.11 -7.46
N GLN A 105 -13.12 2.91 -7.75
CA GLN A 105 -13.92 1.69 -7.58
C GLN A 105 -14.29 1.44 -6.12
N GLN A 106 -13.49 1.95 -5.19
CA GLN A 106 -13.75 1.90 -3.75
C GLN A 106 -14.51 3.12 -3.21
N GLY A 107 -14.98 4.01 -4.10
CA GLY A 107 -15.83 5.14 -3.75
C GLY A 107 -15.10 6.42 -3.35
N GLY A 108 -13.78 6.50 -3.53
CA GLY A 108 -13.03 7.75 -3.33
C GLY A 108 -12.82 8.54 -4.61
N THR A 109 -12.27 9.75 -4.45
CA THR A 109 -11.98 10.65 -5.56
C THR A 109 -10.53 11.13 -5.48
N VAL A 110 -9.63 10.51 -6.26
CA VAL A 110 -8.26 11.00 -6.47
C VAL A 110 -8.15 11.56 -7.87
N SER A 111 -7.52 12.74 -8.00
CA SER A 111 -7.37 13.42 -9.29
C SER A 111 -5.94 13.49 -9.80
N ALA A 112 -4.96 13.29 -8.92
CA ALA A 112 -3.56 13.36 -9.29
C ALA A 112 -2.74 12.36 -8.49
N VAL A 113 -1.76 11.74 -9.17
CA VAL A 113 -0.70 10.93 -8.57
C VAL A 113 0.62 11.51 -9.03
N SER A 114 1.48 11.89 -8.09
CA SER A 114 2.79 12.50 -8.37
C SER A 114 3.90 11.65 -7.75
N ARG A 115 5.02 11.50 -8.46
CA ARG A 115 6.25 10.88 -7.96
C ARG A 115 7.43 11.82 -8.11
N TRP A 116 8.40 11.72 -7.21
CA TRP A 116 9.68 12.41 -7.34
C TRP A 116 10.68 11.52 -8.06
N ASP A 117 11.33 12.01 -9.12
CA ASP A 117 12.30 11.24 -9.90
C ASP A 117 13.77 11.59 -9.59
N GLY A 118 14.00 12.53 -8.68
CA GLY A 118 15.32 13.07 -8.33
C GLY A 118 15.53 14.50 -8.81
N ASP A 119 14.97 14.85 -9.97
CA ASP A 119 15.12 16.16 -10.61
C ASP A 119 13.83 16.99 -10.53
N GLY A 120 12.68 16.34 -10.43
CA GLY A 120 11.40 17.01 -10.30
C GLY A 120 10.23 16.08 -9.99
N TRP A 121 9.06 16.70 -9.91
CA TRP A 121 7.79 15.99 -9.80
C TRP A 121 7.31 15.56 -11.19
N GLN A 122 7.07 14.26 -11.35
CA GLN A 122 6.30 13.72 -12.46
C GLN A 122 4.87 13.46 -12.00
N GLU A 123 3.88 13.90 -12.78
CA GLU A 123 2.48 13.80 -12.40
C GLU A 123 1.66 13.06 -13.46
N TYR A 124 0.65 12.33 -13.00
CA TYR A 124 -0.46 11.83 -13.78
C TYR A 124 -1.75 12.41 -13.20
N VAL A 125 -2.56 13.06 -14.02
CA VAL A 125 -3.76 13.79 -13.57
C VAL A 125 -4.98 13.37 -14.40
N GLU A 126 -6.09 13.03 -13.72
CA GLU A 126 -7.40 12.78 -14.34
C GLU A 126 -8.42 13.84 -13.88
N ARG A 127 -9.08 14.48 -14.86
CA ARG A 127 -10.16 15.44 -14.62
C ARG A 127 -11.33 15.13 -15.55
N GLY A 128 -12.32 14.40 -15.03
CA GLY A 128 -13.42 13.91 -15.85
C GLY A 128 -12.93 12.94 -16.92
N THR A 129 -13.10 13.28 -18.19
CA THR A 129 -12.61 12.47 -19.33
C THR A 129 -11.20 12.85 -19.79
N GLU A 130 -10.63 13.93 -19.26
CA GLU A 130 -9.33 14.45 -19.67
C GLU A 130 -8.21 13.85 -18.80
N ARG A 131 -7.07 13.59 -19.44
CA ARG A 131 -5.86 13.04 -18.83
C ARG A 131 -4.66 13.90 -19.18
N TYR A 132 -3.81 14.19 -18.20
CA TYR A 132 -2.61 15.00 -18.34
C TYR A 132 -1.41 14.30 -17.70
N GLY A 133 -0.22 14.61 -18.20
CA GLY A 133 1.03 14.04 -17.71
C GLY A 133 1.30 12.63 -18.24
N TYR A 134 2.13 11.87 -17.53
CA TYR A 134 2.58 10.54 -17.95
C TYR A 134 2.11 9.48 -16.97
N ASP A 135 1.48 8.42 -17.48
CA ASP A 135 1.22 7.24 -16.66
C ASP A 135 2.55 6.55 -16.37
N PHE A 136 2.79 6.22 -15.10
CA PHE A 136 4.02 5.59 -14.64
C PHE A 136 3.73 4.41 -13.74
N ALA A 137 4.67 3.46 -13.68
CA ALA A 137 4.55 2.28 -12.85
C ALA A 137 4.58 2.65 -11.36
N ILE A 138 3.76 1.93 -10.58
CA ILE A 138 3.81 1.96 -9.11
C ILE A 138 4.72 0.81 -8.66
N GLU A 139 5.87 1.20 -8.15
CA GLU A 139 6.93 0.31 -7.69
C GLU A 139 6.99 0.28 -6.16
N PRO A 140 7.20 -0.90 -5.54
CA PRO A 140 7.50 -1.01 -4.11
C PRO A 140 8.74 -0.21 -3.72
N GLY A 141 8.77 0.30 -2.48
CA GLY A 141 9.89 1.07 -1.95
C GLY A 141 9.97 2.52 -2.45
N LYS A 142 9.06 2.96 -3.33
CA LYS A 142 8.89 4.36 -3.73
C LYS A 142 7.67 4.98 -3.05
N ALA A 143 7.70 6.30 -2.91
CA ALA A 143 6.59 7.08 -2.39
C ALA A 143 5.89 7.92 -3.47
N TYR A 144 4.60 8.15 -3.27
CA TYR A 144 3.72 8.82 -4.21
C TYR A 144 2.81 9.81 -3.49
N PHE A 145 2.65 11.00 -4.06
CA PHE A 145 1.66 11.97 -3.62
C PHE A 145 0.32 11.70 -4.32
N LEU A 146 -0.74 11.55 -3.55
CA LEU A 146 -2.11 11.38 -4.05
C LEU A 146 -2.92 12.62 -3.67
N ARG A 147 -3.53 13.28 -4.65
CA ARG A 147 -4.50 14.36 -4.41
C ARG A 147 -5.91 13.78 -4.30
N SER A 148 -6.35 13.49 -3.08
CA SER A 148 -7.71 13.10 -2.77
C SER A 148 -8.61 14.34 -2.59
N HIS A 149 -9.88 14.22 -2.95
CA HIS A 149 -10.92 15.23 -2.71
C HIS A 149 -11.85 14.87 -1.56
N ASP A 150 -11.78 13.63 -1.09
CA ASP A 150 -12.63 13.12 -0.03
C ASP A 150 -11.79 12.28 0.94
N TYR A 151 -12.32 12.11 2.14
CA TYR A 151 -11.83 11.09 3.06
C TYR A 151 -12.15 9.69 2.53
N LEU A 152 -11.17 8.78 2.49
CA LEU A 152 -11.39 7.38 2.14
C LEU A 152 -10.49 6.45 2.96
N GLN A 153 -11.08 5.35 3.45
CA GLN A 153 -10.35 4.15 3.86
C GLN A 153 -10.16 3.25 2.63
N TRP A 154 -9.00 3.40 1.98
CA TRP A 154 -8.65 2.74 0.73
C TRP A 154 -7.90 1.43 1.00
N ARG A 155 -8.35 0.31 0.42
CA ARG A 155 -7.72 -0.99 0.64
C ARG A 155 -6.96 -1.44 -0.59
N VAL A 156 -5.74 -1.93 -0.41
CA VAL A 156 -4.94 -2.44 -1.53
C VAL A 156 -4.48 -3.84 -1.18
N VAL A 157 -4.68 -4.75 -2.13
CA VAL A 157 -4.20 -6.13 -2.04
C VAL A 157 -2.89 -6.26 -2.82
N GLY A 158 -1.92 -6.94 -2.23
CA GLY A 158 -0.63 -7.16 -2.86
C GLY A 158 0.16 -8.31 -2.28
N VAL A 159 1.31 -8.54 -2.89
CA VAL A 159 2.23 -9.62 -2.55
C VAL A 159 3.37 -9.01 -1.73
N PRO A 160 3.49 -9.35 -0.44
CA PRO A 160 4.59 -8.88 0.40
C PRO A 160 5.94 -9.26 -0.19
N PRO A 161 6.98 -8.43 -0.01
CA PRO A 161 8.27 -8.76 -0.55
C PRO A 161 8.89 -9.91 0.26
N ILE A 162 9.55 -10.83 -0.44
CA ILE A 162 10.31 -11.91 0.18
C ILE A 162 11.59 -11.31 0.75
N LYS A 163 11.86 -11.52 2.05
CA LYS A 163 12.98 -10.86 2.77
C LYS A 163 14.31 -10.95 2.02
N LYS A 164 14.62 -12.11 1.44
CA LYS A 164 15.87 -12.37 0.70
C LYS A 164 15.98 -11.65 -0.65
N GLU A 165 14.87 -11.18 -1.19
CA GLU A 165 14.77 -10.54 -2.51
C GLU A 165 14.65 -9.02 -2.41
N VAL A 166 14.55 -8.47 -1.20
CA VAL A 166 14.40 -7.03 -1.02
C VAL A 166 15.75 -6.37 -1.23
N LEU A 167 15.86 -5.69 -2.36
CA LEU A 167 17.03 -4.88 -2.67
C LEU A 167 17.09 -3.67 -1.72
N PRO A 168 18.30 -3.26 -1.29
CA PRO A 168 18.47 -1.99 -0.60
C PRO A 168 17.94 -0.82 -1.44
N ILE A 169 17.37 0.19 -0.79
CA ILE A 169 17.00 1.43 -1.47
C ILE A 169 18.28 2.20 -1.73
N GLU A 170 18.64 2.37 -2.99
CA GLU A 170 19.73 3.24 -3.42
C GLU A 170 19.33 4.69 -3.21
N LEU A 171 20.20 5.45 -2.55
CA LEU A 171 20.04 6.88 -2.33
C LEU A 171 21.07 7.65 -3.17
N ARG A 172 20.60 8.61 -3.96
CA ARG A 172 21.43 9.60 -4.67
C ARG A 172 21.47 10.92 -3.92
N SER A 173 22.52 11.72 -4.17
CA SER A 173 22.59 13.08 -3.61
C SER A 173 21.35 13.90 -4.00
N GLY A 174 20.76 14.58 -3.03
CA GLY A 174 19.52 15.35 -3.18
C GLY A 174 18.33 14.73 -2.44
N TRP A 175 17.14 15.19 -2.83
CA TRP A 175 15.87 14.73 -2.27
C TRP A 175 15.39 13.47 -2.97
N GLN A 176 14.81 12.54 -2.21
CA GLN A 176 14.23 11.31 -2.74
C GLN A 176 12.96 10.95 -1.99
N ALA A 177 11.92 10.55 -2.73
CA ALA A 177 10.66 10.07 -2.17
C ALA A 177 10.69 8.54 -2.05
N ILE A 178 10.77 8.03 -0.83
CA ILE A 178 10.97 6.61 -0.55
C ILE A 178 9.83 6.03 0.30
N GLY A 179 9.56 4.75 0.09
CA GLY A 179 8.75 3.92 0.99
C GLY A 179 9.65 3.06 1.86
N ILE A 180 9.34 2.97 3.15
CA ILE A 180 10.13 2.16 4.10
C ILE A 180 9.25 1.02 4.60
N ILE A 181 9.62 -0.22 4.25
CA ILE A 181 8.85 -1.42 4.56
C ILE A 181 9.10 -1.87 6.02
N GLN A 182 10.30 -1.63 6.53
CA GLN A 182 10.69 -2.02 7.88
C GLN A 182 10.01 -1.13 8.93
N SER A 183 9.28 -1.77 9.85
CA SER A 183 8.62 -1.08 10.95
C SER A 183 8.43 -2.04 12.15
N PRO A 184 8.48 -1.56 13.41
CA PRO A 184 8.68 -0.16 13.80
C PRO A 184 10.15 0.27 13.71
N LEU A 185 10.39 1.40 13.05
CA LEU A 185 11.63 2.18 13.10
C LEU A 185 11.26 3.62 13.47
N THR A 186 12.20 4.40 13.98
CA THR A 186 12.05 5.86 14.08
C THR A 186 12.84 6.56 12.98
N ALA A 187 12.51 7.82 12.70
CA ALA A 187 13.23 8.69 11.77
C ALA A 187 14.75 8.69 12.03
N GLY A 188 15.17 8.81 13.30
CA GLY A 188 16.57 8.76 13.69
C GLY A 188 17.24 7.40 13.49
N GLN A 189 16.50 6.30 13.66
CA GLN A 189 17.02 4.96 13.34
C GLN A 189 17.23 4.80 11.82
N VAL A 190 16.33 5.34 11.00
CA VAL A 190 16.50 5.34 9.54
C VAL A 190 17.72 6.14 9.12
N LEU A 191 17.88 7.39 9.60
CA LEU A 191 19.06 8.19 9.26
C LEU A 191 20.35 7.54 9.77
N SER A 192 20.34 6.96 10.97
CA SER A 192 21.50 6.24 11.51
C SER A 192 21.88 5.03 10.65
N ALA A 193 20.89 4.28 10.15
CA ALA A 193 21.10 3.14 9.27
C ALA A 193 21.66 3.53 7.89
N ILE A 194 21.20 4.65 7.32
CA ILE A 194 21.75 5.19 6.05
C ILE A 194 23.19 5.67 6.23
N ASN A 195 23.43 6.36 7.34
CA ASN A 195 24.69 7.03 7.61
C ASN A 195 25.84 6.05 7.87
N ASP A 196 25.61 4.98 8.64
CA ASP A 196 26.61 3.93 8.91
C ASP A 196 28.03 4.49 9.17
N GLY A 197 28.10 5.49 10.06
CA GLY A 197 29.34 6.19 10.44
C GLY A 197 29.70 7.44 9.63
N GLU A 198 29.08 7.67 8.47
CA GLU A 198 29.30 8.83 7.58
C GLU A 198 28.03 9.69 7.42
N GLU A 199 28.13 11.01 7.21
CA GLU A 199 26.96 11.86 6.97
C GLU A 199 26.47 11.73 5.51
N ARG A 200 25.75 10.65 5.20
CA ARG A 200 25.18 10.37 3.87
C ARG A 200 23.78 10.93 3.68
N ALA A 201 22.98 10.99 4.75
CA ALA A 201 21.67 11.63 4.79
C ALA A 201 21.48 12.42 6.08
N VAL A 202 20.80 13.56 5.95
CA VAL A 202 20.73 14.56 7.01
C VAL A 202 19.32 14.85 7.49
N GLU A 203 18.32 14.49 6.70
CA GLU A 203 16.94 14.92 6.90
C GLU A 203 16.00 13.87 6.34
N ILE A 204 14.95 13.57 7.11
CA ILE A 204 13.84 12.73 6.71
C ILE A 204 12.54 13.40 7.14
N ASP A 205 11.62 13.51 6.18
CA ASP A 205 10.34 14.19 6.36
C ASP A 205 9.20 13.27 5.97
N TRP A 206 8.03 13.52 6.54
CA TRP A 206 6.79 12.97 6.03
C TRP A 206 5.70 14.02 5.99
N TRP A 207 4.79 13.85 5.04
CA TRP A 207 3.70 14.80 4.82
C TRP A 207 2.46 14.37 5.59
N ARG A 208 1.97 15.25 6.46
CA ARG A 208 0.75 15.05 7.24
C ARG A 208 -0.12 16.29 7.20
N SER A 209 -1.35 16.13 6.71
CA SER A 209 -2.42 17.13 6.81
C SER A 209 -2.03 18.54 6.36
N GLY A 210 -1.29 18.67 5.26
CA GLY A 210 -0.89 19.98 4.73
C GLY A 210 0.44 20.53 5.25
N SER A 211 1.14 19.79 6.10
CA SER A 211 2.43 20.19 6.68
C SER A 211 3.46 19.08 6.61
N TRP A 212 4.74 19.45 6.52
CA TRP A 212 5.87 18.55 6.69
C TRP A 212 6.20 18.42 8.18
N GLU A 213 6.31 17.18 8.64
CA GLU A 213 6.96 16.88 9.90
C GLU A 213 8.37 16.37 9.60
N VAL A 214 9.35 17.00 10.23
CA VAL A 214 10.76 16.97 9.84
C VAL A 214 11.60 16.40 10.97
N PHE A 215 12.56 15.55 10.62
CA PHE A 215 13.62 15.12 11.51
C PHE A 215 14.99 15.32 10.84
N VAL A 216 15.89 16.03 11.51
CA VAL A 216 17.24 16.31 11.02
C VAL A 216 18.26 15.69 11.96
N GLN A 217 19.23 14.97 11.39
CA GLN A 217 20.41 14.47 12.10
C GLN A 217 21.67 14.99 11.40
N ARG A 218 22.46 15.80 12.11
CA ARG A 218 23.74 16.34 11.63
C ARG A 218 24.89 15.74 12.40
N ARG A 219 25.94 15.34 11.70
CA ARG A 219 27.15 14.74 12.27
C ARG A 219 28.33 15.67 12.08
N TYR A 220 28.83 16.22 13.18
CA TYR A 220 30.02 17.07 13.19
C TYR A 220 31.29 16.25 13.48
N SER A 221 31.16 15.09 14.12
CA SER A 221 32.22 14.09 14.31
C SER A 221 31.63 12.68 14.55
N VAL A 222 32.47 11.65 14.62
CA VAL A 222 32.03 10.26 14.91
C VAL A 222 31.26 10.16 16.23
N GLU A 223 31.62 11.00 17.21
CA GLU A 223 31.03 11.00 18.56
C GLU A 223 30.03 12.14 18.78
N ASN A 224 29.85 13.04 17.81
CA ASN A 224 29.01 14.24 17.93
C ASN A 224 28.00 14.31 16.79
N ALA A 225 26.80 13.77 17.07
CA ALA A 225 25.61 13.96 16.27
C ALA A 225 24.64 14.89 17.02
N GLN A 226 24.05 15.84 16.30
CA GLN A 226 22.99 16.71 16.79
C GLN A 226 21.69 16.39 16.05
N GLU A 227 20.59 16.38 16.80
CA GLU A 227 19.26 16.04 16.31
C GLU A 227 18.32 17.23 16.48
N TYR A 228 17.46 17.45 15.49
CA TYR A 228 16.45 18.51 15.50
C TYR A 228 15.13 17.99 14.94
N GLY A 229 14.02 18.60 15.33
CA GLY A 229 12.68 18.20 14.90
C GLY A 229 12.12 17.02 15.68
N THR A 230 11.15 16.31 15.10
CA THR A 230 10.44 15.22 15.78
C THR A 230 10.96 13.87 15.32
N ASN A 231 11.46 13.05 16.24
CA ASN A 231 11.86 11.68 15.92
C ASN A 231 10.64 10.76 15.81
N PHE A 232 9.87 10.91 14.73
CA PHE A 232 8.61 10.19 14.52
C PHE A 232 8.81 8.71 14.17
N THR A 233 7.78 7.90 14.39
CA THR A 233 7.73 6.48 14.01
C THR A 233 7.48 6.33 12.51
N ILE A 234 8.19 5.40 11.90
CA ILE A 234 8.05 5.00 10.51
C ILE A 234 6.92 3.97 10.36
N GLU A 235 6.04 4.22 9.41
CA GLU A 235 4.89 3.40 9.08
C GLU A 235 4.98 2.92 7.62
N PRO A 236 4.77 1.63 7.35
CA PRO A 236 5.01 1.07 6.02
C PRO A 236 4.10 1.61 4.90
N THR A 237 2.96 2.19 5.25
CA THR A 237 1.98 2.75 4.31
C THR A 237 2.24 4.21 3.96
N LYS A 238 3.18 4.85 4.63
CA LYS A 238 3.51 6.27 4.44
C LYS A 238 4.76 6.41 3.59
N GLY A 239 4.75 7.45 2.78
CA GLY A 239 5.94 7.85 2.05
C GLY A 239 6.75 8.90 2.82
N TYR A 240 8.04 8.92 2.54
CA TYR A 240 9.01 9.79 3.21
C TYR A 240 9.86 10.52 2.18
N MET A 241 10.20 11.77 2.46
CA MET A 241 11.24 12.49 1.73
C MET A 241 12.54 12.37 2.50
N VAL A 242 13.61 11.89 1.87
CA VAL A 242 14.95 11.82 2.47
C VAL A 242 15.89 12.72 1.69
N LYS A 243 16.63 13.56 2.41
CA LYS A 243 17.71 14.37 1.84
C LYS A 243 19.05 13.69 2.07
N ALA A 244 19.59 13.14 1.00
CA ALA A 244 20.93 12.58 0.98
C ALA A 244 21.95 13.64 0.53
N MET A 245 23.11 13.66 1.16
CA MET A 245 24.24 14.52 0.81
C MET A 245 25.16 13.84 -0.21
N SER A 246 25.26 12.52 -0.15
CA SER A 246 26.04 11.68 -1.07
C SER A 246 25.30 10.38 -1.37
N GLU A 247 25.87 9.55 -2.24
CA GLU A 247 25.34 8.21 -2.49
C GLU A 247 25.32 7.37 -1.20
N GLY A 248 24.27 6.56 -1.05
CA GLY A 248 24.05 5.74 0.13
C GLY A 248 23.03 4.64 -0.13
N TRP A 249 22.78 3.82 0.88
CA TRP A 249 21.86 2.70 0.79
C TRP A 249 21.07 2.55 2.08
N LEU A 250 19.76 2.33 1.99
CA LEU A 250 18.95 1.90 3.12
C LEU A 250 18.59 0.42 2.95
N ARG A 251 19.16 -0.43 3.80
CA ARG A 251 18.77 -1.84 3.90
C ARG A 251 17.41 -1.91 4.58
N GLN A 252 16.42 -2.48 3.89
CA GLN A 252 15.06 -2.64 4.42
C GLN A 252 14.92 -3.85 5.35
N PHE A 253 15.95 -4.69 5.41
CA PHE A 253 16.01 -5.88 6.25
C PHE A 253 17.46 -6.13 6.68
N GLU A 254 17.63 -6.53 7.93
CA GLU A 254 18.88 -7.12 8.45
C GLU A 254 18.95 -8.63 8.17
#